data_AF-A0AAV6GA99-F1
#
_entry.id   AF-A0AAV6GA99-F1
#
_cell.length_a   1.000
_cell.length_b   1.000
_cell.length_c   1.000
_cell.angle_alpha   90.00
_cell.angle_beta   90.00
_cell.angle_gamma   90.00
#
_symmetry.space_group_name_H-M   'P 1'
#
loop_
_entity.id
_entity.type
_entity.pdbx_description
1 polymer ?
#
loop_
_entity_poly.entity_id
_entity_poly.type
_entity_poly.pdbx_seq_one_letter_code
_entity_poly.pdbx_strand_id
1 'polypeptide(L)'
;MVVFTITLRKVQMHHAASKGQRWLGVESESALSLYETCKVRTIKAGTLEKLVEYMVTAFRGNDSTYVTIFLCTYRSFATTRQVLDLLLNRYAKLQHLPGSEGHRFTHDERTELRNTISSILGAWLDQYSEDFWKPPDYSCLRQLLSYLHLNFPGSDLERRACNLLAQFHRRHHQEPDHEVLDHAPCTFTLLEENGYDYDRPDFLSFDPVVVAEQFTLMDAELFKRVVPYHCLGSIWSQRDKKGKEPGVASAPPWPVQLVTLEVISPPAW
;
A
#
# COMPACT_ATOMS: atom_id res chain seq x y z
N MET A 1 -14.80 -5.00 19.81
CA MET A 1 -13.83 -5.67 20.71
C MET A 1 -12.60 -6.06 19.89
N VAL A 2 -11.38 -5.94 20.43
CA VAL A 2 -10.16 -6.49 19.78
C VAL A 2 -9.71 -7.71 20.57
N VAL A 3 -9.43 -8.81 19.88
CA VAL A 3 -8.92 -10.05 20.45
C VAL A 3 -7.41 -10.06 20.28
N PHE A 4 -6.67 -10.23 21.39
CA PHE A 4 -5.22 -10.31 21.39
C PHE A 4 -4.74 -11.70 21.80
N THR A 5 -3.60 -12.12 21.27
CA THR A 5 -2.76 -13.13 21.89
C THR A 5 -1.68 -12.44 22.69
N ILE A 6 -1.40 -12.95 23.87
CA ILE A 6 -0.35 -12.43 24.74
C ILE A 6 0.79 -13.44 24.73
N THR A 7 1.98 -12.99 24.36
CA THR A 7 3.22 -13.77 24.51
C THR A 7 4.19 -13.00 25.39
N LEU A 8 4.98 -13.72 26.19
CA LEU A 8 6.05 -13.14 26.99
C LEU A 8 7.36 -13.33 26.24
N ARG A 9 8.05 -12.23 25.97
CA ARG A 9 9.39 -12.25 25.35
C ARG A 9 10.39 -11.67 26.33
N LYS A 10 11.46 -12.41 26.57
CA LYS A 10 12.61 -11.94 27.34
C LYS A 10 13.49 -11.12 26.39
N VAL A 11 13.60 -9.82 26.62
CA VAL A 11 14.38 -8.89 25.79
C VAL A 11 15.59 -8.42 26.59
N GLN A 12 16.76 -8.41 25.95
CA GLN A 12 18.00 -7.93 26.54
C GLN A 12 18.07 -6.40 26.43
N MET A 13 18.14 -5.72 27.57
CA MET A 13 18.31 -4.27 27.62
C MET A 13 19.78 -3.92 27.45
N HIS A 14 20.08 -3.18 26.38
CA HIS A 14 21.37 -2.50 26.25
C HIS A 14 21.23 -1.12 26.88
N HIS A 15 21.74 -0.94 28.10
CA HIS A 15 21.93 0.41 28.65
C HIS A 15 22.98 1.13 27.81
N ALA A 16 22.61 2.27 27.24
CA ALA A 16 23.60 3.20 26.68
C ALA A 16 24.45 3.72 27.85
N ALA A 17 25.71 3.30 27.91
CA ALA A 17 26.66 3.76 28.92
C ALA A 17 26.76 5.28 28.84
N SER A 18 26.33 5.97 29.91
CA SER A 18 26.51 7.41 30.06
C SER A 18 28.00 7.72 29.99
N LYS A 19 28.43 8.52 29.01
CA LYS A 19 29.82 8.94 28.80
C LYS A 19 30.40 9.82 29.94
N GLY A 20 29.79 9.84 31.13
CA GLY A 20 30.18 10.69 32.25
C GLY A 20 30.95 10.00 33.40
N GLN A 21 31.01 8.67 33.46
CA GLN A 21 31.51 7.97 34.67
C GLN A 21 32.97 7.46 34.61
N ARG A 22 33.77 7.85 33.60
CA ARG A 22 35.13 7.29 33.39
C ARG A 22 36.20 7.72 34.42
N TRP A 23 35.93 8.70 35.29
CA TRP A 23 36.96 9.28 36.17
C TRP A 23 37.02 8.71 37.59
N LEU A 24 36.11 7.82 37.98
CA LEU A 24 35.98 7.40 39.38
C LEU A 24 36.44 5.98 39.71
N GLY A 25 37.16 5.29 38.83
CA GLY A 25 37.90 4.07 39.20
C GLY A 25 37.12 3.02 39.98
N VAL A 26 35.79 2.97 39.81
CA VAL A 26 34.94 1.90 40.35
C VAL A 26 34.95 0.82 39.29
N GLU A 27 35.59 -0.30 39.60
CA GLU A 27 35.45 -1.51 38.79
C GLU A 27 33.96 -1.80 38.63
N SER A 28 33.47 -1.68 37.40
CA SER A 28 32.09 -1.88 37.04
C SER A 28 31.79 -3.37 37.16
N GLU A 29 31.53 -3.82 38.39
CA GLU A 29 30.95 -5.13 38.63
C GLU A 29 29.68 -5.24 37.80
N SER A 30 29.74 -6.17 36.85
CA SER A 30 28.60 -6.67 36.11
C SER A 30 28.03 -5.68 35.08
N ALA A 31 28.48 -5.85 33.83
CA ALA A 31 27.59 -5.75 32.68
C ALA A 31 26.43 -6.76 32.86
N LEU A 32 25.51 -6.50 33.79
CA LEU A 32 24.26 -7.22 33.88
C LEU A 32 23.50 -6.87 32.62
N SER A 33 23.48 -7.79 31.67
CA SER A 33 22.44 -7.85 30.67
C SER A 33 21.12 -7.96 31.41
N LEU A 34 20.52 -6.81 31.73
CA LEU A 34 19.22 -6.74 32.36
C LEU A 34 18.23 -7.25 31.32
N TYR A 35 17.68 -8.43 31.57
CA TYR A 35 16.65 -9.00 30.72
C TYR A 35 15.30 -8.57 31.29
N GLU A 36 14.52 -7.83 30.52
CA GLU A 36 13.14 -7.54 30.86
C GLU A 36 12.22 -8.54 30.15
N THR A 37 11.24 -9.06 30.88
CA THR A 37 10.19 -9.89 30.27
C THR A 37 9.08 -8.98 29.77
N CYS A 38 9.09 -8.67 28.48
CA CYS A 38 8.11 -7.82 27.85
C CYS A 38 6.87 -8.64 27.46
N LYS A 39 5.69 -8.08 27.75
CA LYS A 39 4.40 -8.63 27.33
C LYS A 39 4.07 -8.13 25.92
N VAL A 40 4.22 -9.00 24.93
CA VAL A 40 3.86 -8.70 23.53
C VAL A 40 2.39 -9.05 23.30
N ARG A 41 1.62 -8.09 22.80
CA ARG A 41 0.22 -8.28 22.40
C ARG A 41 0.14 -8.34 20.87
N THR A 42 -0.39 -9.43 20.33
CA THR A 42 -0.57 -9.61 18.88
C THR A 42 -2.07 -9.65 18.58
N ILE A 43 -2.54 -8.80 17.66
CA ILE A 43 -3.95 -8.79 17.26
C ILE A 43 -4.30 -10.07 16.53
N LYS A 44 -5.40 -10.70 16.93
CA LYS A 44 -6.02 -11.84 16.24
C LYS A 44 -7.23 -11.41 15.42
N ALA A 45 -8.07 -10.55 15.97
CA ALA A 45 -9.30 -10.10 15.33
C ALA A 45 -9.80 -8.80 15.96
N GLY A 46 -10.61 -8.04 15.23
CA GLY A 46 -11.29 -6.86 15.74
C GLY A 46 -12.32 -6.34 14.75
N THR A 47 -13.23 -5.49 15.22
CA THR A 47 -14.09 -4.72 14.30
C THR A 47 -13.25 -3.65 13.61
N LEU A 48 -13.66 -3.20 12.42
CA LEU A 48 -12.89 -2.22 11.64
C LEU A 48 -12.57 -0.96 12.45
N GLU A 49 -13.55 -0.43 13.18
CA GLU A 49 -13.41 0.75 14.04
C GLU A 49 -12.32 0.54 15.08
N LYS A 50 -12.26 -0.66 15.66
CA LYS A 50 -11.31 -1.01 16.70
C LYS A 50 -9.91 -1.29 16.15
N LEU A 51 -9.80 -1.80 14.92
CA LEU A 51 -8.53 -1.97 14.22
C LEU A 51 -7.93 -0.61 13.82
N VAL A 52 -8.75 0.33 13.34
CA VAL A 52 -8.33 1.70 13.03
C VAL A 52 -7.96 2.48 14.30
N GLU A 53 -8.73 2.31 15.37
CA GLU A 53 -8.38 2.84 16.69
C GLU A 53 -7.02 2.33 17.17
N TYR A 54 -6.81 1.02 17.10
CA TYR A 54 -5.54 0.43 17.48
C TYR A 54 -4.39 0.91 16.59
N MET A 55 -4.61 1.11 15.29
CA MET A 55 -3.60 1.63 14.38
C MET A 55 -3.01 2.95 14.88
N VAL A 56 -3.87 3.88 15.30
CA VAL A 56 -3.45 5.18 15.85
C VAL A 56 -2.71 5.01 17.17
N THR A 57 -3.19 4.14 18.06
CA THR A 57 -2.56 3.89 19.37
C THR A 57 -1.21 3.19 19.24
N ALA A 58 -1.09 2.20 18.34
CA ALA A 58 0.13 1.46 18.05
C ALA A 58 1.20 2.39 17.50
N PHE A 59 0.84 3.27 16.56
CA PHE A 59 1.78 4.23 16.00
C PHE A 59 2.33 5.21 17.05
N ARG A 60 1.49 5.71 17.97
CA ARG A 60 1.96 6.49 19.13
C ARG A 60 2.89 5.71 20.04
N GLY A 61 2.62 4.42 20.21
CA GLY A 61 3.49 3.47 20.91
C GLY A 61 4.74 3.09 20.12
N ASN A 62 5.07 3.81 19.04
CA ASN A 62 6.22 3.58 18.16
C ASN A 62 6.21 2.23 17.43
N ASP A 63 5.02 1.63 17.25
CA ASP A 63 4.80 0.45 16.42
C ASP A 63 4.24 0.87 15.04
N SER A 64 5.14 1.27 14.15
CA SER A 64 4.82 1.56 12.75
C SER A 64 4.53 0.31 11.93
N THR A 65 4.95 -0.87 12.41
CA THR A 65 4.77 -2.15 11.71
C THR A 65 3.29 -2.46 11.55
N TYR A 66 2.49 -2.22 12.59
CA TYR A 66 1.04 -2.41 12.49
C TYR A 66 0.39 -1.49 11.45
N VAL A 67 0.85 -0.23 11.32
CA VAL A 67 0.34 0.69 10.29
C VAL A 67 0.60 0.14 8.89
N THR A 68 1.82 -0.30 8.62
CA THR A 68 2.18 -0.94 7.34
C THR A 68 1.35 -2.18 7.08
N ILE A 69 1.22 -3.10 8.06
CA ILE A 69 0.41 -4.32 7.91
C ILE A 69 -1.05 -3.96 7.61
N PHE A 70 -1.62 -3.02 8.35
CA PHE A 70 -3.02 -2.61 8.17
C PHE A 70 -3.24 -1.99 6.78
N LEU A 71 -2.41 -1.01 6.38
CA LEU A 71 -2.51 -0.34 5.08
C LEU A 71 -2.29 -1.31 3.90
N CYS A 72 -1.44 -2.32 4.05
CA CYS A 72 -1.28 -3.37 3.04
C CYS A 72 -2.51 -4.27 2.90
N THR A 73 -3.26 -4.53 3.99
CA THR A 73 -4.19 -5.68 4.04
C THR A 73 -5.66 -5.33 4.19
N TYR A 74 -6.00 -4.11 4.59
CA TYR A 74 -7.38 -3.74 4.94
C TYR A 74 -8.40 -3.97 3.81
N ARG A 75 -7.97 -3.87 2.54
CA ARG A 75 -8.83 -4.04 1.36
C ARG A 75 -9.47 -5.42 1.27
N SER A 76 -8.93 -6.42 1.96
CA SER A 76 -9.53 -7.75 2.05
C SER A 76 -10.84 -7.77 2.88
N PHE A 77 -11.08 -6.75 3.71
CA PHE A 77 -12.24 -6.70 4.61
C PHE A 77 -12.90 -5.32 4.75
N ALA A 78 -12.37 -4.27 4.12
CA ALA A 78 -12.89 -2.90 4.22
C ALA A 78 -12.58 -2.06 2.98
N THR A 79 -13.34 -0.99 2.79
CA THR A 79 -13.10 -0.01 1.73
C THR A 79 -12.25 1.16 2.20
N THR A 80 -11.51 1.78 1.27
CA THR A 80 -10.73 3.02 1.51
C THR A 80 -11.56 4.09 2.18
N ARG A 81 -12.82 4.27 1.73
CA ARG A 81 -13.76 5.25 2.29
C ARG A 81 -14.05 4.98 3.76
N GLN A 82 -14.39 3.73 4.12
CA GLN A 82 -14.67 3.36 5.51
C GLN A 82 -13.46 3.61 6.42
N VAL A 83 -12.26 3.23 5.98
CA VAL A 83 -11.03 3.46 6.76
C VAL A 83 -10.75 4.95 6.92
N LEU A 84 -10.86 5.71 5.83
CA LEU A 84 -10.66 7.17 5.83
C LEU A 84 -11.66 7.85 6.79
N ASP A 85 -12.96 7.54 6.65
CA ASP A 85 -14.01 8.08 7.51
C ASP A 85 -13.73 7.81 8.99
N LEU A 86 -13.32 6.58 9.33
CA LEU A 86 -13.00 6.23 10.72
C LEU A 86 -11.79 6.98 11.26
N LEU A 87 -10.76 7.18 10.44
CA LEU A 87 -9.55 7.90 10.84
C LEU A 87 -9.84 9.40 11.04
N LEU A 88 -10.57 10.02 10.12
CA LEU A 88 -10.96 11.44 10.20
C LEU A 88 -11.95 11.67 11.36
N ASN A 89 -12.98 10.84 11.50
CA ASN A 89 -13.93 10.92 12.61
C ASN A 89 -13.26 10.75 13.96
N ARG A 90 -12.20 9.93 14.06
CA ARG A 90 -11.43 9.78 15.30
C ARG A 90 -10.73 11.08 15.67
N TYR A 91 -10.09 11.75 14.72
CA TYR A 91 -9.49 13.07 14.97
C TYR A 91 -10.54 14.09 15.40
N ALA A 92 -11.67 14.17 14.68
CA ALA A 92 -12.75 15.10 15.00
C ALA A 92 -13.36 14.85 16.40
N LYS A 93 -13.68 13.59 16.73
CA LYS A 93 -14.26 13.22 18.04
C LYS A 93 -13.34 13.60 19.20
N LEU A 94 -12.04 13.35 19.07
CA LEU A 94 -11.07 13.66 20.12
C LEU A 94 -10.77 15.17 20.22
N GLN A 95 -10.97 15.93 19.15
CA GLN A 95 -10.91 17.38 19.19
C GLN A 95 -12.11 18.02 19.88
N HIS A 96 -13.33 17.53 19.61
CA HIS A 96 -14.58 18.15 20.02
C HIS A 96 -15.16 17.63 21.34
N LEU A 97 -14.53 16.66 22.01
CA LEU A 97 -15.06 16.11 23.26
C LEU A 97 -15.28 17.25 24.28
N PRO A 98 -16.55 17.63 24.55
CA PRO A 98 -16.83 18.66 25.54
C PRO A 98 -16.46 18.06 26.90
N GLY A 99 -15.75 18.83 27.72
CA GLY A 99 -15.30 18.37 29.02
C GLY A 99 -16.48 17.94 29.88
N SER A 100 -16.79 16.65 29.85
CA SER A 100 -17.67 15.99 30.80
C SER A 100 -16.73 15.18 31.69
N GLU A 101 -16.52 15.70 32.90
CA GLU A 101 -15.90 15.04 34.04
C GLU A 101 -14.51 14.38 33.75
N GLY A 102 -13.46 15.21 33.66
CA GLY A 102 -12.16 14.83 34.24
C GLY A 102 -10.91 14.71 33.36
N HIS A 103 -11.01 14.66 32.02
CA HIS A 103 -9.81 14.63 31.15
C HIS A 103 -9.99 15.51 29.91
N ARG A 104 -9.62 16.79 30.02
CA ARG A 104 -9.35 17.61 28.84
C ARG A 104 -7.99 17.17 28.30
N PHE A 105 -7.92 16.76 27.03
CA PHE A 105 -6.62 16.53 26.40
C PHE A 105 -5.75 17.78 26.57
N THR A 106 -4.53 17.56 27.05
CA THR A 106 -3.51 18.60 27.11
C THR A 106 -3.23 19.10 25.68
N HIS A 107 -2.75 20.33 25.56
CA HIS A 107 -2.35 20.88 24.26
C HIS A 107 -1.32 19.97 23.57
N ASP A 108 -0.45 19.34 24.35
CA ASP A 108 0.57 18.40 23.90
C ASP A 108 -0.05 17.12 23.30
N GLU A 109 -0.97 16.46 24.00
CA GLU A 109 -1.65 15.26 23.49
C GLU A 109 -2.47 15.51 22.22
N ARG A 110 -3.06 16.71 22.09
CA ARG A 110 -3.77 17.11 20.86
C ARG A 110 -2.81 17.30 19.70
N THR A 111 -1.64 17.86 19.96
CA THR A 111 -0.57 18.06 18.97
C THR A 111 0.03 16.72 18.55
N GLU A 112 0.30 15.83 19.50
CA GLU A 112 0.79 14.47 19.25
C GLU A 112 -0.23 13.66 18.43
N LEU A 113 -1.53 13.75 18.77
CA LEU A 113 -2.59 13.14 17.96
C LEU A 113 -2.57 13.66 16.54
N ARG A 114 -2.50 14.99 16.38
CA ARG A 114 -2.47 15.65 15.08
C ARG A 114 -1.29 15.15 14.25
N ASN A 115 -0.10 15.09 14.84
CA ASN A 115 1.11 14.60 14.18
C ASN A 115 0.99 13.12 13.80
N THR A 116 0.47 12.29 14.70
CA THR A 116 0.21 10.86 14.44
C THR A 116 -0.69 10.66 13.24
N ILE A 117 -1.85 11.34 13.22
CA ILE A 117 -2.80 11.24 12.11
C ILE A 117 -2.16 11.75 10.82
N SER A 118 -1.39 12.84 10.89
CA SER A 118 -0.67 13.36 9.73
C SER A 118 0.36 12.37 9.18
N SER A 119 1.12 11.71 10.05
CA SER A 119 2.11 10.72 9.63
C SER A 119 1.47 9.50 9.00
N ILE A 120 0.37 8.99 9.57
CA ILE A 120 -0.36 7.85 9.01
C ILE A 120 -0.96 8.21 7.65
N LEU A 121 -1.64 9.36 7.54
CA LEU A 121 -2.21 9.83 6.27
C LEU A 121 -1.13 10.11 5.22
N GLY A 122 0.01 10.69 5.63
CA GLY A 122 1.14 10.94 4.75
C GLY A 122 1.71 9.62 4.20
N ALA A 123 1.95 8.64 5.07
CA ALA A 123 2.40 7.31 4.63
C ALA A 123 1.38 6.63 3.69
N TRP A 124 0.09 6.81 3.96
CA TRP A 124 -0.97 6.30 3.08
C TRP A 124 -0.90 6.93 1.69
N LEU A 125 -0.79 8.27 1.61
CA LEU A 125 -0.69 9.00 0.35
C LEU A 125 0.58 8.68 -0.43
N ASP A 126 1.72 8.46 0.25
CA ASP A 126 3.01 8.25 -0.41
C ASP A 126 3.20 6.80 -0.87
N GLN A 127 2.86 5.83 -0.03
CA GLN A 127 3.19 4.41 -0.26
C GLN A 127 2.03 3.60 -0.85
N TYR A 128 0.78 4.08 -0.69
CA TYR A 128 -0.42 3.36 -1.10
C TYR A 128 -1.39 4.29 -1.84
N SER A 129 -0.84 5.19 -2.66
CA SER A 129 -1.58 6.20 -3.40
C SER A 129 -2.68 5.62 -4.30
N GLU A 130 -2.51 4.38 -4.77
CA GLU A 130 -3.45 3.66 -5.63
C GLU A 130 -4.85 3.51 -5.01
N ASP A 131 -4.98 3.63 -3.69
CA ASP A 131 -6.28 3.60 -2.99
C ASP A 131 -7.17 4.78 -3.32
N PHE A 132 -6.51 5.89 -3.60
CA PHE A 132 -7.14 7.14 -3.95
C PHE A 132 -7.36 7.23 -5.47
N TRP A 133 -6.81 6.28 -6.25
CA TRP A 133 -6.97 6.20 -7.69
C TRP A 133 -8.33 5.58 -8.06
N LYS A 134 -9.36 6.42 -8.08
CA LYS A 134 -10.69 6.07 -8.61
C LYS A 134 -11.18 7.14 -9.58
N PRO A 135 -10.67 7.15 -10.83
CA PRO A 135 -11.15 8.05 -11.86
C PRO A 135 -12.66 7.88 -12.14
N PRO A 136 -13.37 8.92 -12.59
CA PRO A 136 -12.88 10.29 -12.79
C PRO A 136 -12.95 11.15 -11.51
N ASP A 137 -13.70 10.71 -10.50
CA ASP A 137 -14.07 11.58 -9.38
C ASP A 137 -13.02 11.67 -8.28
N TYR A 138 -12.17 10.65 -8.12
CA TYR A 138 -11.17 10.57 -7.04
C TYR A 138 -11.79 10.88 -5.65
N SER A 139 -12.99 10.34 -5.41
CA SER A 139 -13.88 10.78 -4.33
C SER A 139 -13.25 10.76 -2.93
N CYS A 140 -12.47 9.72 -2.61
CA CYS A 140 -11.75 9.63 -1.33
C CYS A 140 -10.66 10.70 -1.19
N LEU A 141 -9.94 11.01 -2.28
CA LEU A 141 -8.89 12.03 -2.29
C LEU A 141 -9.48 13.43 -2.13
N ARG A 142 -10.58 13.71 -2.85
CA ARG A 142 -11.30 14.99 -2.73
C ARG A 142 -11.87 15.18 -1.33
N GLN A 143 -12.46 14.14 -0.75
CA GLN A 143 -12.95 14.16 0.62
C GLN A 143 -11.82 14.48 1.61
N LEU A 144 -10.67 13.82 1.46
CA LEU A 144 -9.50 14.11 2.28
C LEU A 144 -9.03 15.56 2.11
N LEU A 145 -8.95 16.06 0.88
CA LEU A 145 -8.59 17.46 0.62
C LEU A 145 -9.53 18.46 1.28
N SER A 146 -10.86 18.28 1.15
CA SER A 146 -11.84 19.13 1.82
C SER A 146 -11.62 19.16 3.34
N TYR A 147 -11.27 18.02 3.92
CA TYR A 147 -10.98 17.91 5.34
C TYR A 147 -9.65 18.60 5.73
N LEU A 148 -8.60 18.42 4.94
CA LEU A 148 -7.27 19.01 5.17
C LEU A 148 -7.30 20.53 5.06
N HIS A 149 -8.03 21.11 4.10
CA HIS A 149 -8.19 22.56 4.00
C HIS A 149 -8.80 23.17 5.28
N LEU A 150 -9.69 22.45 5.95
CA LEU A 150 -10.35 22.93 7.18
C LEU A 150 -9.49 22.71 8.44
N ASN A 151 -8.78 21.59 8.54
CA ASN A 151 -8.14 21.14 9.78
C ASN A 151 -6.60 21.24 9.77
N PHE A 152 -5.98 21.25 8.58
CA PHE A 152 -4.53 21.22 8.37
C PHE A 152 -4.05 22.24 7.31
N PRO A 153 -4.54 23.49 7.32
CA PRO A 153 -4.19 24.47 6.29
C PRO A 153 -2.68 24.79 6.31
N GLY A 154 -2.08 24.85 5.12
CA GLY A 154 -0.66 25.10 4.88
C GLY A 154 0.27 23.94 5.26
N SER A 155 -0.25 22.76 5.60
CA SER A 155 0.58 21.64 6.06
C SER A 155 1.24 20.87 4.91
N ASP A 156 2.34 20.17 5.22
CA ASP A 156 2.97 19.25 4.25
C ASP A 156 2.03 18.15 3.79
N LEU A 157 1.13 17.69 4.68
CA LEU A 157 0.15 16.66 4.35
C LEU A 157 -0.84 17.15 3.29
N GLU A 158 -1.35 18.38 3.44
CA GLU A 158 -2.20 19.03 2.45
C GLU A 158 -1.47 19.16 1.12
N ARG A 159 -0.22 19.62 1.15
CA ARG A 159 0.62 19.74 -0.06
C ARG A 159 0.79 18.40 -0.77
N ARG A 160 1.04 17.31 -0.02
CA ARG A 160 1.13 15.95 -0.57
C ARG A 160 -0.18 15.53 -1.25
N ALA A 161 -1.32 15.72 -0.59
CA ALA A 161 -2.62 15.38 -1.15
C ALA A 161 -2.94 16.18 -2.43
N CYS A 162 -2.62 17.48 -2.45
CA CYS A 162 -2.79 18.34 -3.64
C CYS A 162 -1.91 17.88 -4.80
N ASN A 163 -0.63 17.61 -4.52
CA ASN A 163 0.32 17.11 -5.51
C ASN A 163 -0.12 15.76 -6.09
N LEU A 164 -0.67 14.89 -5.24
CA LEU A 164 -1.18 13.59 -5.67
C LEU A 164 -2.38 13.74 -6.62
N LEU A 165 -3.34 14.63 -6.30
CA LEU A 165 -4.47 14.89 -7.19
C LEU A 165 -4.01 15.45 -8.55
N ALA A 166 -3.03 16.38 -8.53
CA ALA A 166 -2.44 16.92 -9.76
C ALA A 166 -1.68 15.85 -10.56
N GLN A 167 -0.98 14.93 -9.90
CA GLN A 167 -0.39 13.76 -10.54
C GLN A 167 -1.48 12.88 -11.18
N PHE A 168 -2.62 12.72 -10.51
CA PHE A 168 -3.68 11.87 -11.03
C PHE A 168 -4.34 12.44 -12.28
N HIS A 169 -4.63 13.73 -12.29
CA HIS A 169 -5.12 14.40 -13.50
C HIS A 169 -4.11 14.29 -14.65
N ARG A 170 -2.82 14.52 -14.39
CA ARG A 170 -1.78 14.33 -15.42
C ARG A 170 -1.76 12.91 -15.96
N ARG A 171 -1.76 11.91 -15.09
CA ARG A 171 -1.77 10.50 -15.50
C ARG A 171 -3.03 10.13 -16.28
N HIS A 172 -4.19 10.67 -15.93
CA HIS A 172 -5.43 10.48 -16.67
C HIS A 172 -5.42 11.15 -18.06
N HIS A 173 -4.78 12.32 -18.19
CA HIS A 173 -4.60 12.99 -19.49
C HIS A 173 -3.44 12.42 -20.32
N GLN A 174 -2.52 11.69 -19.67
CA GLN A 174 -1.39 10.98 -20.27
C GLN A 174 -1.70 9.49 -20.54
N GLU A 175 -2.96 9.06 -20.47
CA GLU A 175 -3.41 7.99 -21.37
C GLU A 175 -3.88 8.67 -22.67
N PRO A 176 -2.97 9.06 -23.58
CA PRO A 176 -3.39 9.13 -24.96
C PRO A 176 -3.80 7.70 -25.36
N ASP A 177 -4.67 7.56 -26.36
CA ASP A 177 -4.56 6.42 -27.27
C ASP A 177 -3.08 6.08 -27.43
N HIS A 178 -2.72 4.81 -27.39
CA HIS A 178 -1.37 4.33 -27.69
C HIS A 178 -0.95 4.77 -29.12
N GLU A 179 -0.65 6.04 -29.34
CA GLU A 179 0.29 6.48 -30.34
C GLU A 179 1.66 6.17 -29.77
N VAL A 180 2.09 4.97 -30.14
CA VAL A 180 3.43 4.41 -30.06
C VAL A 180 4.45 5.52 -30.34
N LEU A 181 4.99 6.15 -29.30
CA LEU A 181 6.21 6.95 -29.43
C LEU A 181 7.38 5.97 -29.57
N ASP A 182 7.62 5.56 -30.82
CA ASP A 182 8.93 5.50 -31.50
C ASP A 182 10.17 5.02 -30.73
N HIS A 183 9.98 4.10 -29.79
CA HIS A 183 11.01 3.12 -29.44
C HIS A 183 10.64 1.82 -30.13
N ALA A 184 10.92 1.74 -31.44
CA ALA A 184 10.70 0.58 -32.32
C ALA A 184 10.27 -0.70 -31.56
N PRO A 185 8.97 -0.84 -31.23
CA PRO A 185 8.46 -2.06 -30.67
C PRO A 185 7.98 -2.84 -31.88
N CYS A 186 8.66 -3.95 -32.20
CA CYS A 186 8.19 -4.90 -33.20
C CYS A 186 6.69 -5.13 -33.01
N THR A 187 5.92 -4.55 -33.91
CA THR A 187 4.48 -4.39 -33.78
C THR A 187 3.87 -5.72 -34.19
N PHE A 188 3.73 -6.64 -33.24
CA PHE A 188 2.89 -7.83 -33.39
C PHE A 188 1.42 -7.39 -33.23
N THR A 189 0.92 -6.60 -34.17
CA THR A 189 -0.51 -6.28 -34.29
C THR A 189 -0.97 -6.79 -35.64
N LEU A 190 -1.99 -7.66 -35.58
CA LEU A 190 -2.76 -8.21 -36.69
C LEU A 190 -3.19 -7.10 -37.67
N LEU A 191 -2.41 -6.92 -38.74
CA LEU A 191 -2.87 -6.32 -39.99
C LEU A 191 -3.46 -7.44 -40.82
N GLU A 192 -4.74 -7.74 -40.62
CA GLU A 192 -5.54 -8.34 -41.69
C GLU A 192 -5.98 -7.20 -42.62
N GLU A 193 -5.91 -7.48 -43.92
CA GLU A 193 -6.22 -6.61 -45.06
C GLU A 193 -5.25 -5.46 -45.33
N ASN A 194 -4.04 -5.80 -45.79
CA ASN A 194 -3.46 -5.17 -46.99
C ASN A 194 -2.49 -6.18 -47.62
N GLY A 195 -2.74 -6.57 -48.88
CA GLY A 195 -2.06 -7.65 -49.61
C GLY A 195 -0.59 -7.39 -49.97
N TYR A 196 0.24 -7.11 -48.98
CA TYR A 196 1.70 -7.17 -49.06
C TYR A 196 2.17 -8.25 -48.11
N ASP A 197 2.53 -9.39 -48.69
CA ASP A 197 3.11 -10.55 -48.03
C ASP A 197 4.50 -10.16 -47.50
N TYR A 198 4.54 -9.52 -46.34
CA TYR A 198 5.77 -9.40 -45.58
C TYR A 198 5.95 -10.73 -44.86
N ASP A 199 6.98 -11.45 -45.28
CA ASP A 199 7.47 -12.70 -44.70
C ASP A 199 7.64 -12.50 -43.19
N ARG A 200 6.59 -12.79 -42.42
CA ARG A 200 6.60 -12.65 -40.98
C ARG A 200 7.43 -13.82 -40.47
N PRO A 201 8.55 -13.59 -39.77
CA PRO A 201 9.37 -14.68 -39.27
C PRO A 201 8.49 -15.60 -38.42
N ASP A 202 8.45 -16.88 -38.80
CA ASP A 202 7.77 -17.93 -38.05
C ASP A 202 8.30 -17.91 -36.61
N PHE A 203 7.45 -18.15 -35.61
CA PHE A 203 7.87 -18.11 -34.20
C PHE A 203 9.05 -19.06 -33.94
N LEU A 204 9.09 -20.19 -34.66
CA LEU A 204 10.17 -21.18 -34.57
C LEU A 204 11.48 -20.73 -35.25
N SER A 205 11.47 -19.61 -35.97
CA SER A 205 12.66 -19.04 -36.63
C SER A 205 13.53 -18.19 -35.69
N PHE A 206 13.01 -17.81 -34.52
CA PHE A 206 13.76 -17.05 -33.52
C PHE A 206 14.68 -17.94 -32.69
N ASP A 207 15.81 -17.39 -32.25
CA ASP A 207 16.69 -18.06 -31.29
C ASP A 207 15.94 -18.29 -29.96
N PRO A 208 15.83 -19.54 -29.47
CA PRO A 208 15.11 -19.85 -28.24
C PRO A 208 15.60 -19.06 -27.01
N VAL A 209 16.89 -18.72 -26.95
CA VAL A 209 17.47 -17.93 -25.86
C VAL A 209 16.97 -16.49 -25.90
N VAL A 210 16.91 -15.89 -27.09
CA VAL A 210 16.41 -14.52 -27.29
C VAL A 210 14.91 -14.45 -26.97
N VAL A 211 14.14 -15.44 -27.40
CA VAL A 211 12.70 -15.54 -27.07
C VAL A 211 12.49 -15.65 -25.56
N ALA A 212 13.24 -16.51 -24.88
CA ALA A 212 13.17 -16.64 -23.42
C ALA A 212 13.56 -15.35 -22.69
N GLU A 213 14.57 -14.63 -23.17
CA GLU A 213 14.99 -13.34 -22.61
C GLU A 213 13.89 -12.28 -22.76
N GLN A 214 13.27 -12.16 -23.93
CA GLN A 214 12.18 -11.21 -24.15
C GLN A 214 10.96 -11.53 -23.28
N PHE A 215 10.55 -12.80 -23.16
CA PHE A 215 9.48 -13.17 -22.24
C PHE A 215 9.83 -12.88 -20.79
N THR A 216 11.08 -13.14 -20.39
CA THR A 216 11.55 -12.81 -19.03
C THR A 216 11.48 -11.30 -18.76
N LEU A 217 11.85 -10.47 -19.75
CA LEU A 217 11.74 -9.00 -19.63
C LEU A 217 10.29 -8.54 -19.54
N MET A 218 9.40 -9.11 -20.36
CA MET A 218 7.97 -8.83 -20.31
C MET A 218 7.37 -9.21 -18.95
N ASP A 219 7.67 -10.42 -18.46
CA ASP A 219 7.24 -10.91 -17.15
C ASP A 219 7.80 -10.04 -16.01
N ALA A 220 9.07 -9.62 -16.09
CA ALA A 220 9.67 -8.74 -15.11
C ALA A 220 8.97 -7.37 -15.05
N GLU A 221 8.60 -6.80 -16.20
CA GLU A 221 7.89 -5.52 -16.26
C GLU A 221 6.46 -5.63 -15.72
N LEU A 222 5.77 -6.73 -16.00
CA LEU A 222 4.46 -7.02 -15.41
C LEU A 222 4.57 -7.25 -13.90
N PHE A 223 5.59 -7.97 -13.45
CA PHE A 223 5.82 -8.28 -12.04
C PHE A 223 6.00 -6.99 -11.21
N LYS A 224 6.73 -6.00 -11.73
CA LYS A 224 6.88 -4.68 -11.08
C LYS A 224 5.56 -3.93 -10.88
N ARG A 225 4.55 -4.20 -11.70
CA ARG A 225 3.22 -3.57 -11.64
C ARG A 225 2.26 -4.31 -10.71
N VAL A 226 2.66 -5.45 -10.14
CA VAL A 226 1.84 -6.20 -9.19
C VAL A 226 1.68 -5.38 -7.91
N VAL A 227 0.44 -5.08 -7.57
CA VAL A 227 0.12 -4.43 -6.30
C VAL A 227 -0.02 -5.49 -5.21
N PRO A 228 0.76 -5.46 -4.11
CA PRO A 228 0.80 -6.55 -3.13
C PRO A 228 -0.56 -6.96 -2.57
N TYR A 229 -1.49 -6.02 -2.40
CA TYR A 229 -2.81 -6.35 -1.86
C TYR A 229 -3.65 -7.19 -2.82
N HIS A 230 -3.40 -7.15 -4.14
CA HIS A 230 -4.08 -8.02 -5.09
C HIS A 230 -3.79 -9.49 -4.80
N CYS A 231 -2.63 -9.81 -4.22
CA CYS A 231 -2.26 -11.18 -3.87
C CYS A 231 -2.99 -11.70 -2.62
N LEU A 232 -3.72 -10.84 -1.90
CA LEU A 232 -4.40 -11.21 -0.66
C LEU A 232 -5.77 -11.87 -0.93
N GLY A 233 -6.26 -12.64 0.05
CA GLY A 233 -7.66 -13.11 0.07
C GLY A 233 -8.06 -14.08 -1.05
N SER A 234 -7.09 -14.70 -1.73
CA SER A 234 -7.33 -15.57 -2.90
C SER A 234 -8.13 -14.88 -4.02
N ILE A 235 -8.04 -13.56 -4.16
CA ILE A 235 -8.78 -12.74 -5.15
C ILE A 235 -8.59 -13.31 -6.57
N TRP A 236 -7.38 -13.78 -6.90
CA TRP A 236 -7.04 -14.38 -8.19
C TRP A 236 -7.79 -15.68 -8.49
N SER A 237 -8.10 -16.47 -7.46
CA SER A 237 -8.82 -17.75 -7.60
C SER A 237 -10.34 -17.61 -7.76
N GLN A 238 -10.89 -16.40 -7.54
CA GLN A 238 -12.34 -16.17 -7.60
C GLN A 238 -12.82 -15.71 -8.99
N ARG A 239 -11.92 -15.55 -9.98
CA ARG A 239 -12.24 -15.04 -11.32
C ARG A 239 -13.23 -15.91 -12.11
N ASP A 240 -13.22 -17.23 -11.90
CA ASP A 240 -14.13 -18.15 -12.61
C ASP A 240 -15.54 -18.22 -12.01
N LYS A 241 -15.78 -17.57 -10.86
CA LYS A 241 -17.10 -17.60 -10.21
C LYS A 241 -17.98 -16.49 -10.77
N LYS A 242 -18.68 -16.81 -11.86
CA LYS A 242 -19.72 -15.98 -12.51
C LYS A 242 -20.65 -15.35 -11.44
N GLY A 243 -20.56 -14.03 -11.23
CA GLY A 243 -21.56 -13.28 -10.44
C GLY A 243 -21.09 -12.23 -9.44
N LYS A 244 -19.81 -11.80 -9.42
CA LYS A 244 -19.41 -10.60 -8.65
C LYS A 244 -19.00 -9.47 -9.56
N GLU A 245 -19.49 -8.27 -9.24
CA GLU A 245 -19.26 -7.04 -9.99
C GLU A 245 -17.77 -6.79 -10.31
N PRO A 246 -17.45 -6.16 -11.45
CA PRO A 246 -16.09 -5.87 -11.88
C PRO A 246 -15.52 -4.70 -11.07
N GLY A 247 -15.22 -4.96 -9.80
CA GLY A 247 -14.55 -4.03 -8.91
C GLY A 247 -13.12 -4.46 -8.67
N VAL A 248 -12.17 -3.87 -9.41
CA VAL A 248 -10.74 -3.82 -9.09
C VAL A 248 -10.00 -5.18 -9.16
N ALA A 249 -9.91 -5.75 -10.36
CA ALA A 249 -8.81 -6.63 -10.74
C ALA A 249 -8.71 -6.76 -12.26
N SER A 250 -8.58 -5.66 -12.99
CA SER A 250 -7.99 -5.72 -14.33
C SER A 250 -6.48 -5.86 -14.17
N ALA A 251 -6.00 -7.06 -13.85
CA ALA A 251 -4.63 -7.40 -14.24
C ALA A 251 -4.59 -7.31 -15.77
N PRO A 252 -3.53 -6.74 -16.38
CA PRO A 252 -3.39 -6.79 -17.83
C PRO A 252 -3.54 -8.25 -18.28
N PRO A 253 -4.24 -8.53 -19.40
CA PRO A 253 -4.29 -9.88 -19.94
C PRO A 253 -2.84 -10.34 -20.05
N TRP A 254 -2.51 -11.46 -19.42
CA TRP A 254 -1.16 -11.99 -19.44
C TRP A 254 -0.81 -12.21 -20.92
N PRO A 255 0.23 -11.58 -21.49
CA PRO A 255 0.68 -11.86 -22.85
C PRO A 255 0.97 -13.35 -23.05
N VAL A 256 1.27 -14.04 -21.95
CA VAL A 256 1.52 -15.48 -21.89
C VAL A 256 0.34 -16.34 -22.38
N GLN A 257 -0.92 -15.86 -22.33
CA GLN A 257 -2.05 -16.63 -22.86
C GLN A 257 -2.01 -16.80 -24.39
N LEU A 258 -1.41 -15.86 -25.13
CA LEU A 258 -1.23 -16.00 -26.58
C LEU A 258 -0.19 -17.07 -26.91
N VAL A 259 0.94 -17.08 -26.20
CA VAL A 259 2.01 -18.07 -26.41
C VAL A 259 1.57 -19.47 -25.97
N THR A 260 0.78 -19.55 -24.89
CA THR A 260 0.25 -20.83 -24.40
C THR A 260 -0.75 -21.44 -25.39
N LEU A 261 -1.48 -20.63 -26.17
CA LEU A 261 -2.40 -21.12 -27.21
C LEU A 261 -1.66 -21.62 -28.46
N GLU A 262 -0.57 -20.96 -28.88
CA GLU A 262 0.26 -21.44 -30.01
C GLU A 262 1.05 -22.71 -29.65
N VAL A 263 1.53 -22.86 -28.42
CA VAL A 263 2.28 -24.04 -27.97
C VAL A 263 1.38 -25.27 -27.73
N ILE A 264 0.08 -25.07 -27.44
CA ILE A 264 -0.85 -26.17 -27.10
C ILE A 264 -1.71 -26.61 -28.29
N SER A 265 -1.74 -25.89 -29.41
CA SER A 265 -2.37 -26.33 -30.66
C SER A 265 -1.41 -26.29 -31.84
N PRO A 266 -0.51 -27.28 -31.99
CA PRO A 266 0.12 -27.48 -33.29
C PRO A 266 -0.96 -27.82 -34.33
N PRO A 267 -0.87 -27.28 -35.57
CA PRO A 267 -1.76 -27.69 -36.64
C PRO A 267 -1.61 -29.20 -36.85
N ALA A 268 -2.73 -29.91 -36.84
CA ALA A 268 -2.78 -31.30 -37.24
C ALA A 268 -2.29 -31.41 -38.70
N TRP A 269 -1.19 -32.13 -38.89
CA TRP A 269 -0.80 -32.75 -40.15
C TRP A 269 -0.80 -34.27 -39.95
#